data_AF-A0A143XVU9-F1
#
_entry.id   AF-A0A143XVU9-F1
#
_cell.length_a   1.000
_cell.length_b   1.000
_cell.length_c   1.000
_cell.angle_alpha   90.00
_cell.angle_beta   90.00
_cell.angle_gamma   90.00
#
_symmetry.space_group_name_H-M   'P 1'
#
loop_
_entity.id
_entity.type
_entity.pdbx_description
1 polymer ?
#
loop_
_entity_poly.entity_id
_entity_poly.type
_entity_poly.pdbx_seq_one_letter_code
_entity_poly.pdbx_strand_id
1 'polypeptide(L)'
;MKTDRLIGILSVLLQKEKCTAPELAERFEVSRRTINRDIEALCRAGIPICTMQGVGGGIRIMNGYRMDRTLLTSRDMQMILAGLRSLDSVSGSSYYRQLMEKLQVGGADFVSGRDSVLIDLSSWYKESLAPKITLIQDAIAERKRITFHYYAPGGESVRQVEPYYLVFKWSSWYVWGWCLTRKDFRLFKLNRLEHLKMLEEGFAPRQVPMPDLSNERIFPANIRVKVIFDPDAKWRLVEEFGPGCFEEQEDGRLLFQMDYTDEESLLSWLLTFGAKAEVLEPETIKEKLLRTAEGMMYIYRKGGKLMAQKELALYVAEQLEPLGDIRYIPMMGGWLFYYREKLIGGIYEDGFAVKDTPASRRFMPDCRDEVWENTPAALLPCTILEDSGKLCQMVREMYPELPAPKAKKPGKRRRKSDGI
;
A
#
# COMPACT_ATOMS: atom_id res chain seq x y z
N MET A 1 -10.38 -27.35 -55.96
CA MET A 1 -10.45 -26.24 -56.94
C MET A 1 -9.08 -25.58 -57.10
N LYS A 2 -8.87 -24.67 -58.07
CA LYS A 2 -7.57 -24.00 -58.31
C LYS A 2 -7.08 -23.22 -57.08
N THR A 3 -7.99 -22.56 -56.36
CA THR A 3 -7.66 -21.76 -55.16
C THR A 3 -7.16 -22.64 -54.01
N ASP A 4 -7.83 -23.76 -53.71
CA ASP A 4 -7.41 -24.69 -52.65
C ASP A 4 -6.00 -25.24 -52.90
N ARG A 5 -5.67 -25.50 -54.18
CA ARG A 5 -4.33 -25.96 -54.57
C ARG A 5 -3.28 -24.86 -54.43
N LEU A 6 -3.59 -23.60 -54.76
CA LEU A 6 -2.69 -22.48 -54.53
C LEU A 6 -2.39 -22.27 -53.04
N ILE A 7 -3.41 -22.34 -52.19
CA ILE A 7 -3.27 -22.28 -50.72
C ILE A 7 -2.47 -23.48 -50.22
N GLY A 8 -2.74 -24.67 -50.75
CA GLY A 8 -1.99 -25.88 -50.44
C GLY A 8 -0.51 -25.75 -50.78
N ILE A 9 -0.18 -25.35 -52.01
CA ILE A 9 1.21 -25.14 -52.47
C ILE A 9 1.91 -24.11 -51.58
N LEU A 10 1.26 -22.98 -51.29
CA LEU A 10 1.79 -21.96 -50.40
C LEU A 10 2.08 -22.52 -49.00
N SER A 11 1.16 -23.31 -48.43
CA SER A 11 1.33 -23.96 -47.12
C SER A 11 2.51 -24.92 -47.10
N VAL A 12 2.72 -25.69 -48.18
CA VAL A 12 3.89 -26.58 -48.31
C VAL A 12 5.19 -25.79 -48.36
N LEU A 13 5.23 -24.73 -49.18
CA LEU A 13 6.38 -23.85 -49.29
C LEU A 13 6.63 -23.05 -48.01
N LEU A 14 5.60 -22.81 -47.18
CA LEU A 14 5.68 -22.20 -45.86
C LEU A 14 6.03 -23.17 -44.71
N GLN A 15 6.10 -24.48 -44.96
CA GLN A 15 6.57 -25.47 -43.99
C GLN A 15 7.94 -26.06 -44.34
N LYS A 16 8.23 -26.29 -45.62
CA LYS A 16 9.52 -26.83 -46.08
C LYS A 16 10.46 -25.71 -46.53
N GLU A 17 11.77 -25.90 -46.36
CA GLU A 17 12.77 -24.98 -46.91
C GLU A 17 12.80 -25.01 -48.45
N LYS A 18 12.47 -26.17 -49.03
CA LYS A 18 12.57 -26.45 -50.46
C LYS A 18 11.75 -27.67 -50.84
N CYS A 19 11.15 -27.65 -52.03
CA CYS A 19 10.51 -28.82 -52.66
C CYS A 19 10.74 -28.79 -54.18
N THR A 20 10.33 -29.83 -54.89
CA THR A 20 10.46 -29.89 -56.36
C THR A 20 9.11 -29.85 -57.07
N ALA A 21 9.08 -29.40 -58.33
CA ALA A 21 7.84 -29.41 -59.12
C ALA A 21 7.22 -30.82 -59.27
N PRO A 22 8.00 -31.91 -59.42
CA PRO A 22 7.49 -33.28 -59.36
C PRO A 22 6.82 -33.64 -58.02
N GLU A 23 7.43 -33.28 -56.88
CA GLU A 23 6.86 -33.58 -55.56
C GLU A 23 5.52 -32.87 -55.33
N LEU A 24 5.41 -31.61 -55.76
CA LEU A 24 4.14 -30.89 -55.70
C LEU A 24 3.11 -31.47 -56.68
N ALA A 25 3.54 -31.87 -57.87
CA ALA A 25 2.68 -32.47 -58.88
C ALA A 25 2.05 -33.79 -58.39
N GLU A 26 2.86 -34.65 -57.78
CA GLU A 26 2.42 -35.89 -57.15
C GLU A 26 1.48 -35.61 -55.98
N ARG A 27 1.88 -34.72 -55.05
CA ARG A 27 1.08 -34.39 -53.85
C ARG A 27 -0.30 -33.81 -54.15
N PHE A 28 -0.41 -33.01 -55.20
CA PHE A 28 -1.65 -32.36 -55.58
C PHE A 28 -2.35 -33.04 -56.76
N GLU A 29 -1.86 -34.21 -57.19
CA GLU A 29 -2.42 -35.02 -58.29
C GLU A 29 -2.61 -34.24 -59.59
N VAL A 30 -1.63 -33.42 -59.97
CA VAL A 30 -1.66 -32.57 -61.17
C VAL A 30 -0.37 -32.68 -61.98
N SER A 31 -0.41 -32.20 -63.22
CA SER A 31 0.80 -32.13 -64.05
C SER A 31 1.83 -31.11 -63.51
N ARG A 32 3.12 -31.33 -63.80
CA ARG A 32 4.19 -30.35 -63.53
C ARG A 32 3.93 -28.99 -64.20
N ARG A 33 3.30 -28.99 -65.38
CA ARG A 33 2.88 -27.77 -66.09
C ARG A 33 1.86 -26.98 -65.29
N THR A 34 0.94 -27.66 -64.59
CA THR A 34 -0.03 -27.03 -63.69
C THR A 34 0.66 -26.40 -62.49
N ILE A 35 1.60 -27.12 -61.85
CA ILE A 35 2.40 -26.57 -60.74
C ILE A 35 3.15 -25.31 -61.15
N ASN A 36 3.86 -25.32 -62.29
CA ASN A 36 4.60 -24.14 -62.74
C ASN A 36 3.69 -22.93 -62.98
N ARG A 37 2.50 -23.15 -63.57
CA ARG A 37 1.49 -22.10 -63.76
C ARG A 37 0.94 -21.57 -62.43
N ASP A 38 0.79 -22.43 -61.43
CA ASP A 38 0.34 -22.05 -60.10
C ASP A 38 1.43 -21.27 -59.34
N ILE A 39 2.70 -21.63 -59.48
CA ILE A 39 3.84 -20.85 -58.96
C ILE A 39 3.88 -19.45 -59.61
N GLU A 40 3.73 -19.35 -60.93
CA GLU A 40 3.63 -18.06 -61.61
C GLU A 40 2.44 -17.22 -61.13
N ALA A 41 1.32 -17.86 -60.78
CA ALA A 41 0.16 -17.18 -60.21
C ALA A 41 0.44 -16.64 -58.81
N LEU A 42 1.13 -17.40 -57.96
CA LEU A 42 1.57 -16.96 -56.63
C LEU A 42 2.59 -15.81 -56.74
N CYS A 43 3.54 -15.87 -57.68
CA CYS A 43 4.47 -14.77 -57.94
C CYS A 43 3.74 -13.49 -58.38
N ARG A 44 2.76 -13.61 -59.28
CA ARG A 44 1.92 -12.47 -59.69
C ARG A 44 1.07 -11.91 -58.56
N ALA A 45 0.75 -12.72 -57.56
CA ALA A 45 0.07 -12.28 -56.33
C ALA A 45 1.04 -11.66 -55.30
N GLY A 46 2.31 -11.45 -55.64
CA GLY A 46 3.29 -10.78 -54.78
C GLY A 46 4.03 -11.71 -53.81
N ILE A 47 3.91 -13.04 -53.97
CA ILE A 47 4.65 -14.01 -53.15
C ILE A 47 6.01 -14.29 -53.82
N PRO A 48 7.15 -13.95 -53.19
CA PRO A 48 8.46 -14.05 -53.82
C PRO A 48 8.96 -15.51 -53.79
N ILE A 49 8.58 -16.30 -54.78
CA ILE A 49 9.01 -17.68 -54.95
C ILE A 49 10.20 -17.73 -55.91
N CYS A 50 11.29 -18.35 -55.49
CA CYS A 50 12.44 -18.67 -56.33
C CYS A 50 12.35 -20.12 -56.84
N THR A 51 12.76 -20.31 -58.09
CA THR A 51 13.00 -21.64 -58.66
C THR A 51 14.46 -21.74 -59.10
N MET A 52 15.12 -22.84 -58.74
CA MET A 52 16.51 -23.12 -59.10
C MET A 52 16.55 -24.44 -59.88
N GLN A 53 17.20 -24.46 -61.03
CA GLN A 53 17.32 -25.66 -61.88
C GLN A 53 18.62 -26.42 -61.60
N GLY A 54 18.68 -27.72 -61.92
CA GLY A 54 19.88 -28.56 -61.77
C GLY A 54 19.84 -29.57 -60.62
N VAL A 55 20.95 -30.28 -60.39
CA VAL A 55 21.12 -31.21 -59.27
C VAL A 55 21.11 -30.40 -57.97
N GLY A 56 20.16 -30.71 -57.08
CA GLY A 56 19.90 -29.84 -55.93
C GLY A 56 19.17 -28.54 -56.30
N GLY A 57 18.44 -28.49 -57.41
CA GLY A 57 17.44 -27.46 -57.71
C GLY A 57 16.14 -27.64 -56.91
N GLY A 58 15.23 -26.66 -56.97
CA GLY A 58 13.95 -26.70 -56.28
C GLY A 58 13.19 -25.37 -56.27
N ILE A 59 11.97 -25.42 -55.76
CA ILE A 59 11.05 -24.32 -55.54
C ILE A 59 11.09 -23.96 -54.05
N ARG A 60 11.30 -22.67 -53.75
CA ARG A 60 11.30 -22.15 -52.37
C ARG A 60 10.80 -20.72 -52.33
N ILE A 61 10.33 -20.29 -51.17
CA ILE A 61 10.08 -18.86 -50.90
C ILE A 61 11.42 -18.17 -50.62
N MET A 62 11.61 -16.93 -51.09
CA MET A 62 12.83 -16.14 -50.84
C MET A 62 13.10 -15.99 -49.34
N ASN A 63 14.38 -16.08 -48.96
CA ASN A 63 14.84 -15.81 -47.60
C ASN A 63 14.42 -14.38 -47.20
N GLY A 64 13.87 -14.21 -46.00
CA GLY A 64 13.37 -12.92 -45.49
C GLY A 64 11.89 -12.63 -45.76
N TYR A 65 11.21 -13.37 -46.64
CA TYR A 65 9.73 -13.30 -46.75
C TYR A 65 9.02 -14.05 -45.63
N ARG A 66 9.70 -15.05 -45.06
CA ARG A 66 9.34 -15.65 -43.78
C ARG A 66 10.12 -14.92 -42.70
N MET A 67 9.45 -14.60 -41.59
CA MET A 67 10.18 -14.35 -40.33
C MET A 67 10.92 -15.63 -39.99
N ASP A 68 12.25 -15.56 -39.96
CA ASP A 68 13.11 -16.71 -39.67
C ASP A 68 12.96 -17.04 -38.17
N ARG A 69 11.98 -17.91 -37.86
CA ARG A 69 11.67 -18.34 -36.49
C ARG A 69 12.77 -19.22 -35.87
N THR A 70 13.77 -19.60 -36.66
CA THR A 70 14.93 -20.38 -36.22
C THR A 70 15.81 -19.63 -35.21
N LEU A 71 15.64 -18.31 -35.06
CA LEU A 71 16.36 -17.51 -34.06
C LEU A 71 15.82 -17.67 -32.63
N LEU A 72 14.55 -18.05 -32.45
CA LEU A 72 13.94 -18.18 -31.13
C LEU A 72 13.82 -19.66 -30.75
N THR A 73 14.56 -20.05 -29.72
CA THR A 73 14.48 -21.40 -29.18
C THR A 73 13.12 -21.62 -28.47
N SER A 74 12.76 -22.87 -28.21
CA SER A 74 11.58 -23.19 -27.40
C SER A 74 11.64 -22.53 -26.02
N ARG A 75 12.84 -22.35 -25.45
CA ARG A 75 13.06 -21.67 -24.18
C ARG A 75 12.78 -20.17 -24.29
N ASP A 76 13.26 -19.52 -25.36
CA ASP A 76 12.99 -18.09 -25.59
C ASP A 76 11.49 -17.84 -25.74
N MET A 77 10.80 -18.72 -26.47
CA MET A 77 9.35 -18.63 -26.65
C MET A 77 8.58 -18.81 -25.34
N GLN A 78 9.00 -19.74 -24.47
CA GLN A 78 8.43 -19.89 -23.13
C GLN A 78 8.58 -18.62 -22.29
N MET A 79 9.77 -17.99 -22.32
CA MET A 79 10.02 -16.75 -21.58
C MET A 79 9.21 -15.56 -22.12
N ILE A 80 9.09 -15.43 -23.45
CA ILE A 80 8.25 -14.40 -24.09
C ILE A 80 6.79 -14.59 -23.68
N LEU A 81 6.27 -15.81 -23.74
CA LEU A 81 4.89 -16.12 -23.36
C LEU A 81 4.66 -15.94 -21.85
N ALA A 82 5.64 -16.24 -20.99
CA ALA A 82 5.56 -15.94 -19.56
C ALA A 82 5.40 -14.42 -19.34
N GLY A 83 6.21 -13.59 -19.99
CA GLY A 83 6.08 -12.12 -19.92
C GLY A 83 4.73 -11.61 -20.44
N LEU A 84 4.24 -12.14 -21.57
CA LEU A 84 2.93 -11.75 -22.11
C LEU A 84 1.76 -12.17 -21.21
N ARG A 85 1.81 -13.36 -20.60
CA ARG A 85 0.83 -13.78 -19.57
C ARG A 85 0.84 -12.86 -18.35
N SER A 86 2.04 -12.38 -17.98
CA SER A 86 2.20 -11.40 -16.90
C SER A 86 1.45 -10.11 -17.22
N LEU A 87 1.57 -9.61 -18.45
CA LEU A 87 0.84 -8.43 -18.92
C LEU A 87 -0.67 -8.70 -19.07
N ASP A 88 -1.06 -9.89 -19.52
CA ASP A 88 -2.48 -10.29 -19.62
C ASP A 88 -3.15 -10.33 -18.23
N SER A 89 -2.42 -10.67 -17.16
CA SER A 89 -2.95 -10.73 -15.78
C SER A 89 -3.54 -9.39 -15.30
N VAL A 90 -3.06 -8.27 -15.83
CA VAL A 90 -3.53 -6.90 -15.54
C VAL A 90 -4.31 -6.26 -16.68
N SER A 91 -4.34 -6.93 -17.83
CA SER A 91 -5.04 -6.44 -19.01
C SER A 91 -6.54 -6.61 -18.83
N GLY A 92 -7.29 -5.54 -19.08
CA GLY A 92 -8.74 -5.63 -19.28
C GLY A 92 -9.13 -5.97 -20.71
N SER A 93 -8.17 -6.04 -21.62
CA SER A 93 -8.38 -6.28 -23.05
C SER A 93 -7.89 -7.67 -23.47
N SER A 94 -8.34 -8.13 -24.64
CA SER A 94 -7.87 -9.38 -25.25
C SER A 94 -6.58 -9.21 -26.06
N TYR A 95 -5.92 -8.04 -26.01
CA TYR A 95 -4.76 -7.72 -26.84
C TYR A 95 -3.60 -8.71 -26.63
N TYR A 96 -3.18 -8.94 -25.38
CA TYR A 96 -2.06 -9.84 -25.09
C TYR A 96 -2.41 -11.29 -25.39
N ARG A 97 -3.65 -11.71 -25.11
CA ARG A 97 -4.17 -13.02 -25.53
C ARG A 97 -4.06 -13.23 -27.04
N GLN A 98 -4.53 -12.27 -27.85
CA GLN A 98 -4.42 -12.33 -29.31
C GLN A 98 -2.97 -12.30 -29.78
N LEU A 99 -2.10 -11.55 -29.09
CA LEU A 99 -0.66 -11.52 -29.41
C LEU A 99 -0.01 -12.88 -29.14
N MET A 100 -0.34 -13.52 -28.01
CA MET A 100 0.11 -14.88 -27.69
C MET A 100 -0.39 -15.89 -28.74
N GLU A 101 -1.65 -15.81 -29.15
CA GLU A 101 -2.21 -16.65 -30.23
C GLU A 101 -1.48 -16.45 -31.56
N LYS A 102 -1.10 -15.22 -31.92
CA LYS A 102 -0.31 -14.93 -33.14
C LYS A 102 1.11 -15.50 -33.09
N LEU A 103 1.69 -15.55 -31.88
CA LEU A 103 3.03 -16.07 -31.65
C LEU A 103 3.05 -17.60 -31.62
N GLN A 104 1.96 -18.24 -31.19
CA GLN A 104 1.77 -19.68 -31.26
C GLN A 104 1.32 -20.12 -32.66
N VAL A 105 2.17 -20.86 -33.38
CA VAL A 105 1.72 -21.62 -34.55
C VAL A 105 1.83 -23.09 -34.21
N GLY A 106 0.69 -23.79 -34.15
CA GLY A 106 0.62 -25.22 -33.85
C GLY A 106 0.23 -25.53 -32.41
N GLY A 107 -0.98 -25.08 -32.01
CA GLY A 107 -1.85 -25.66 -30.98
C GLY A 107 -1.24 -26.54 -29.89
N ALA A 108 -0.27 -26.03 -29.12
CA ALA A 108 0.17 -26.67 -27.88
C ALA A 108 -0.30 -25.82 -26.69
N ASP A 109 -0.86 -26.51 -25.70
CA ASP A 109 -1.62 -25.96 -24.58
C ASP A 109 -1.02 -24.73 -23.89
N PHE A 110 -1.91 -23.81 -23.48
CA PHE A 110 -1.62 -22.53 -22.83
C PHE A 110 -0.80 -22.63 -21.54
N VAL A 111 -0.68 -23.82 -20.96
CA VAL A 111 0.17 -24.14 -19.82
C VAL A 111 0.66 -25.57 -20.01
N SER A 112 1.83 -25.73 -20.61
CA SER A 112 2.59 -26.94 -20.34
C SER A 112 3.04 -26.82 -18.89
N GLY A 113 2.90 -27.84 -18.03
CA GLY A 113 3.49 -27.88 -16.68
C GLY A 113 5.03 -27.79 -16.64
N ARG A 114 5.63 -27.24 -17.71
CA ARG A 114 7.03 -26.88 -17.93
C ARG A 114 7.26 -25.36 -17.82
N ASP A 115 6.23 -24.57 -17.56
CA ASP A 115 6.37 -23.13 -17.30
C ASP A 115 7.12 -22.92 -15.98
N SER A 116 8.36 -22.46 -16.05
CA SER A 116 9.23 -22.27 -14.87
C SER A 116 9.01 -20.95 -14.14
N VAL A 117 8.21 -20.03 -14.71
CA VAL A 117 7.99 -18.68 -14.19
C VAL A 117 6.52 -18.29 -14.39
N LEU A 118 5.85 -17.95 -13.29
CA LEU A 118 4.51 -17.37 -13.27
C LEU A 118 4.59 -16.02 -12.57
N ILE A 119 4.13 -14.97 -13.25
CA ILE A 119 4.10 -13.60 -12.72
C ILE A 119 2.67 -13.12 -12.80
N ASP A 120 2.09 -12.81 -11.65
CA ASP A 120 0.83 -12.11 -11.55
C ASP A 120 1.11 -10.65 -11.23
N LEU A 121 0.82 -9.77 -12.18
CA LEU A 121 0.97 -8.32 -12.00
C LEU A 121 -0.33 -7.70 -11.45
N SER A 122 -1.39 -8.50 -11.28
CA SER A 122 -2.64 -8.04 -10.72
C SER A 122 -2.44 -7.71 -9.23
N SER A 123 -2.71 -6.46 -8.90
CA SER A 123 -2.83 -6.07 -7.49
C SER A 123 -4.24 -6.39 -7.00
N TRP A 124 -4.45 -6.24 -5.69
CA TRP A 124 -5.78 -6.33 -5.05
C TRP A 124 -6.87 -5.47 -5.74
N TYR A 125 -6.47 -4.46 -6.53
CA TYR A 125 -7.33 -3.50 -7.22
C TYR A 125 -7.50 -3.77 -8.72
N LYS A 126 -7.35 -5.04 -9.15
CA LYS A 126 -7.33 -5.49 -10.55
C LYS A 126 -8.37 -4.80 -11.45
N GLU A 127 -9.63 -4.77 -11.04
CA GLU A 127 -10.74 -4.21 -11.83
C GLU A 127 -10.57 -2.72 -12.12
N SER A 128 -10.03 -1.95 -11.17
CA SER A 128 -9.84 -0.51 -11.32
C SER A 128 -8.59 -0.14 -12.14
N LEU A 129 -7.61 -1.05 -12.23
CA LEU A 129 -6.32 -0.80 -12.85
C LEU A 129 -6.35 -1.01 -14.37
N ALA A 130 -7.01 -2.07 -14.82
CA ALA A 130 -7.06 -2.45 -16.22
C ALA A 130 -7.54 -1.32 -17.17
N PRO A 131 -8.61 -0.57 -16.85
CA PRO A 131 -9.03 0.58 -17.67
C PRO A 131 -8.01 1.72 -17.67
N LYS A 132 -7.37 1.99 -16.53
CA LYS A 132 -6.34 3.03 -16.40
C LYS A 132 -5.10 2.69 -17.23
N ILE A 133 -4.65 1.44 -17.19
CA ILE A 133 -3.52 0.94 -17.98
C ILE A 133 -3.81 1.14 -19.46
N THR A 134 -4.97 0.64 -19.93
CA THR A 134 -5.38 0.77 -21.34
C THR A 134 -5.39 2.23 -21.78
N LEU A 135 -6.06 3.11 -21.03
CA LEU A 135 -6.14 4.55 -21.35
C LEU A 135 -4.75 5.21 -21.42
N ILE A 136 -3.85 4.87 -20.50
CA ILE A 136 -2.49 5.43 -20.50
C ILE A 136 -1.68 4.88 -21.67
N GLN A 137 -1.84 3.60 -22.04
CA GLN A 137 -1.19 3.03 -23.23
C GLN A 137 -1.64 3.74 -24.51
N ASP A 138 -2.95 3.97 -24.65
CA ASP A 138 -3.52 4.69 -25.79
C ASP A 138 -3.01 6.14 -25.82
N ALA A 139 -3.01 6.84 -24.69
CA ALA A 139 -2.47 8.20 -24.59
C ALA A 139 -0.98 8.29 -24.94
N ILE A 140 -0.18 7.29 -24.54
CA ILE A 140 1.24 7.19 -24.91
C ILE A 140 1.37 6.98 -26.42
N ALA A 141 0.59 6.06 -27.01
CA ALA A 141 0.63 5.75 -28.43
C ALA A 141 0.20 6.92 -29.32
N GLU A 142 -0.89 7.62 -28.93
CA GLU A 142 -1.43 8.78 -29.64
C GLU A 142 -0.71 10.09 -29.33
N ARG A 143 0.26 10.08 -28.39
CA ARG A 143 0.95 11.29 -27.89
C ARG A 143 -0.02 12.34 -27.35
N LYS A 144 -1.06 11.88 -26.65
CA LYS A 144 -2.08 12.71 -25.98
C LYS A 144 -1.78 12.90 -24.51
N ARG A 145 -2.09 14.09 -23.99
CA ARG A 145 -1.95 14.38 -22.56
C ARG A 145 -3.01 13.63 -21.75
N ILE A 146 -2.72 13.40 -20.48
CA ILE A 146 -3.69 12.88 -19.51
C ILE A 146 -3.91 13.88 -18.38
N THR A 147 -5.12 13.90 -17.84
CA THR A 147 -5.49 14.65 -16.63
C THR A 147 -6.10 13.73 -15.59
N PHE A 148 -5.85 14.01 -14.31
CA PHE A 148 -6.39 13.23 -13.20
C PHE A 148 -6.37 14.02 -11.89
N HIS A 149 -7.22 13.61 -10.96
CA HIS A 149 -7.16 13.97 -9.55
C HIS A 149 -6.17 13.03 -8.86
N TYR A 150 -5.23 13.57 -8.10
CA TYR A 150 -4.14 12.83 -7.50
C TYR A 150 -4.12 12.96 -5.98
N TYR A 151 -4.22 11.82 -5.29
CA TYR A 151 -4.12 11.70 -3.85
C TYR A 151 -2.67 11.48 -3.42
N ALA A 152 -1.98 12.54 -2.97
CA ALA A 152 -0.62 12.46 -2.44
C ALA A 152 -0.61 12.61 -0.90
N PRO A 153 0.46 12.17 -0.20
CA PRO A 153 0.62 12.41 1.23
C PRO A 153 0.52 13.91 1.60
N GLY A 154 1.08 14.79 0.75
CA GLY A 154 1.00 16.24 0.92
C GLY A 154 -0.32 16.88 0.45
N GLY A 155 -1.37 16.09 0.21
CA GLY A 155 -2.70 16.55 -0.18
C GLY A 155 -3.13 16.21 -1.60
N GLU A 156 -4.35 16.62 -1.94
CA GLU A 156 -5.00 16.35 -3.20
C GLU A 156 -4.68 17.42 -4.25
N SER A 157 -4.55 17.01 -5.52
CA SER A 157 -4.28 17.97 -6.59
C SER A 157 -4.71 17.46 -7.95
N VAL A 158 -5.13 18.37 -8.84
CA VAL A 158 -5.34 18.05 -10.26
C VAL A 158 -4.00 18.16 -11.00
N ARG A 159 -3.67 17.16 -11.81
CA ARG A 159 -2.43 17.09 -12.57
C ARG A 159 -2.72 16.86 -14.05
N GLN A 160 -1.96 17.55 -14.89
CA GLN A 160 -1.84 17.24 -16.31
C GLN A 160 -0.43 16.71 -16.59
N VAL A 161 -0.36 15.62 -17.35
CA VAL A 161 0.88 14.89 -17.60
C VAL A 161 0.99 14.51 -19.07
N GLU A 162 2.18 14.63 -19.63
CA GLU A 162 2.56 13.99 -20.90
C GLU A 162 3.11 12.60 -20.56
N PRO A 163 2.36 11.49 -20.79
CA PRO A 163 2.78 10.16 -20.38
C PRO A 163 3.82 9.57 -21.34
N TYR A 164 4.80 8.83 -20.80
CA TYR A 164 5.86 8.20 -21.60
C TYR A 164 6.04 6.70 -21.31
N TYR A 165 6.02 6.29 -20.04
CA TYR A 165 6.14 4.89 -19.66
C TYR A 165 5.11 4.48 -18.62
N LEU A 166 4.56 3.27 -18.78
CA LEU A 166 3.98 2.53 -17.67
C LEU A 166 5.08 1.71 -17.01
N VAL A 167 5.12 1.78 -15.69
CA VAL A 167 6.18 1.18 -14.88
C VAL A 167 5.52 0.30 -13.83
N PHE A 168 5.93 -0.96 -13.77
CA PHE A 168 5.64 -1.84 -12.64
C PHE A 168 6.86 -1.90 -11.73
N LYS A 169 6.74 -1.40 -10.51
CA LYS A 169 7.79 -1.43 -9.48
C LYS A 169 7.17 -1.48 -8.09
N TRP A 170 7.85 -2.03 -7.08
CA TRP A 170 7.35 -2.09 -5.69
C TRP A 170 5.91 -2.62 -5.59
N SER A 171 5.62 -3.68 -6.35
CA SER A 171 4.30 -4.33 -6.42
C SER A 171 3.16 -3.36 -6.78
N SER A 172 3.45 -2.36 -7.61
CA SER A 172 2.49 -1.30 -7.96
C SER A 172 2.75 -0.77 -9.37
N TRP A 173 1.67 -0.31 -10.01
CA TRP A 173 1.74 0.35 -11.31
C TRP A 173 1.87 1.87 -11.17
N TYR A 174 2.71 2.45 -12.01
CA TYR A 174 2.97 3.87 -12.10
C TYR A 174 2.96 4.35 -13.55
N VAL A 175 2.60 5.61 -13.75
CA VAL A 175 2.87 6.34 -14.99
C VAL A 175 4.03 7.29 -14.77
N TRP A 176 5.05 7.17 -15.62
CA TRP A 176 6.15 8.11 -15.73
C TRP A 176 5.83 9.12 -16.83
N GLY A 177 5.86 10.40 -16.49
CA GLY A 177 5.55 11.44 -17.44
C GLY A 177 6.00 12.84 -17.03
N TRP A 178 6.00 13.75 -17.99
CA TRP A 178 6.30 15.16 -17.74
C TRP A 178 5.09 15.84 -17.11
N CYS A 179 5.23 16.30 -15.87
CA CYS A 179 4.17 17.00 -15.16
C CYS A 179 4.19 18.49 -15.54
N LEU A 180 3.10 18.98 -16.15
CA LEU A 180 3.01 20.38 -16.59
C LEU A 180 3.08 21.37 -15.43
N THR A 181 2.51 21.01 -14.27
CA THR A 181 2.52 21.87 -13.08
C THR A 181 3.91 21.99 -12.46
N ARG A 182 4.66 20.87 -12.38
CA ARG A 182 5.99 20.84 -11.76
C ARG A 182 7.12 21.13 -12.74
N LYS A 183 6.82 21.13 -14.05
CA LYS A 183 7.79 21.31 -15.14
C LYS A 183 8.98 20.35 -15.01
N ASP A 184 8.68 19.09 -14.71
CA ASP A 184 9.66 18.05 -14.47
C ASP A 184 9.03 16.66 -14.68
N PHE A 185 9.88 15.64 -14.92
CA PHE A 185 9.42 14.27 -14.97
C PHE A 185 9.08 13.75 -13.57
N ARG A 186 7.93 13.07 -13.46
CA ARG A 186 7.42 12.52 -12.19
C ARG A 186 6.81 11.15 -12.40
N LEU A 187 6.83 10.38 -11.32
CA LEU A 187 6.23 9.05 -11.24
C LEU A 187 4.92 9.14 -10.45
N PHE A 188 3.80 8.71 -11.04
CA PHE A 188 2.49 8.76 -10.41
C PHE A 188 1.91 7.34 -10.26
N LYS A 189 1.68 6.91 -9.01
CA LYS A 189 1.06 5.61 -8.70
C LYS A 189 -0.40 5.55 -9.18
N LEU A 190 -0.75 4.56 -10.01
CA LEU A 190 -2.08 4.45 -10.64
C LEU A 190 -3.25 4.33 -9.64
N ASN A 191 -3.03 3.70 -8.48
CA ASN A 191 -4.05 3.59 -7.43
C ASN A 191 -4.41 4.94 -6.80
N ARG A 192 -3.55 5.96 -6.94
CA ARG A 192 -3.79 7.32 -6.44
C ARG A 192 -4.42 8.24 -7.49
N LEU A 193 -4.69 7.74 -8.70
CA LEU A 193 -5.32 8.48 -9.79
C LEU A 193 -6.84 8.28 -9.73
N GLU A 194 -7.59 9.37 -9.67
CA GLU A 194 -9.03 9.40 -9.84
C GLU A 194 -9.42 10.32 -11.00
N HIS A 195 -10.58 10.04 -11.61
CA HIS A 195 -11.09 10.78 -12.77
C HIS A 195 -10.08 10.92 -13.91
N LEU A 196 -9.29 9.86 -14.14
CA LEU A 196 -8.31 9.80 -15.22
C LEU A 196 -8.99 9.95 -16.58
N LYS A 197 -8.54 10.92 -17.37
CA LYS A 197 -9.05 11.18 -18.73
C LYS A 197 -7.89 11.47 -19.67
N MET A 198 -8.02 10.99 -20.91
CA MET A 198 -7.19 11.44 -22.02
C MET A 198 -7.73 12.77 -22.54
N LEU A 199 -6.83 13.70 -22.84
CA LEU A 199 -7.13 15.01 -23.38
C LEU A 199 -6.98 15.00 -24.91
N GLU A 200 -7.66 15.91 -25.60
CA GLU A 200 -7.49 16.05 -27.06
C GLU A 200 -6.15 16.72 -27.39
N GLU A 201 -5.60 17.51 -26.47
CA GLU A 201 -4.31 18.17 -26.62
C GLU A 201 -3.17 17.13 -26.67
N GLY A 202 -2.52 17.08 -27.82
CA GLY A 202 -1.28 16.36 -28.02
C GLY A 202 -0.07 17.04 -27.36
N PHE A 203 1.07 16.37 -27.40
CA PHE A 203 2.37 16.95 -27.04
C PHE A 203 3.48 16.53 -28.00
N ALA A 204 4.45 17.42 -28.19
CA ALA A 204 5.67 17.08 -28.93
C ALA A 204 6.55 16.18 -28.04
N PRO A 205 7.05 15.04 -28.55
CA PRO A 205 7.91 14.16 -27.77
C PRO A 205 9.15 14.87 -27.24
N ARG A 206 9.38 14.77 -25.93
CA ARG A 206 10.61 15.23 -25.28
C ARG A 206 11.69 14.15 -25.37
N GLN A 207 12.94 14.54 -25.15
CA GLN A 207 13.98 13.56 -24.85
C GLN A 207 13.70 12.98 -23.46
N VAL A 208 13.33 11.70 -23.41
CA VAL A 208 12.96 11.02 -22.17
C VAL A 208 14.15 10.20 -21.71
N PRO A 209 14.78 10.54 -20.57
CA PRO A 209 15.70 9.60 -19.95
C PRO A 209 14.91 8.37 -19.50
N MET A 210 15.52 7.18 -19.59
CA MET A 210 14.98 6.04 -18.85
C MET A 210 14.83 6.45 -17.39
N PRO A 211 13.65 6.22 -16.77
CA PRO A 211 13.48 6.60 -15.38
C PRO A 211 14.48 5.80 -14.57
N ASP A 212 15.40 6.51 -13.93
CA ASP A 212 16.29 5.91 -12.96
C ASP A 212 15.49 5.72 -11.69
N LEU A 213 14.93 4.52 -11.59
CA LEU A 213 14.07 4.13 -10.50
C LEU A 213 14.86 3.62 -9.31
N SER A 214 16.20 3.65 -9.32
CA SER A 214 17.02 3.16 -8.20
C SER A 214 16.49 3.70 -6.87
N ASN A 215 16.48 2.85 -5.85
CA ASN A 215 15.91 3.23 -4.55
C ASN A 215 16.68 4.44 -4.02
N GLU A 216 18.01 4.49 -4.22
CA GLU A 216 18.88 5.58 -3.79
C GLU A 216 18.57 6.92 -4.47
N ARG A 217 18.07 6.93 -5.71
CA ARG A 217 17.71 8.18 -6.41
C ARG A 217 16.29 8.64 -6.08
N ILE A 218 15.34 7.71 -5.98
CA ILE A 218 13.95 8.07 -5.68
C ILE A 218 13.80 8.44 -4.19
N PHE A 219 14.57 7.77 -3.35
CA PHE A 219 14.62 8.00 -1.93
C PHE A 219 16.10 8.00 -1.49
N PRO A 220 16.78 9.14 -1.45
CA PRO A 220 18.15 9.19 -0.96
C PRO A 220 18.22 8.80 0.52
N ALA A 221 19.10 7.84 0.85
CA ALA A 221 19.26 7.33 2.20
C ALA A 221 19.95 8.37 3.08
N ASN A 222 19.20 8.96 4.00
CA ASN A 222 19.68 10.07 4.83
C ASN A 222 19.54 9.78 6.34
N ILE A 223 19.00 8.61 6.71
CA ILE A 223 18.69 8.27 8.10
C ILE A 223 19.33 6.94 8.43
N ARG A 224 20.39 6.94 9.23
CA ARG A 224 20.94 5.70 9.79
C ARG A 224 20.15 5.32 11.03
N VAL A 225 19.48 4.17 11.02
CA VAL A 225 18.70 3.66 12.15
C VAL A 225 19.40 2.47 12.79
N LYS A 226 19.37 2.42 14.12
CA LYS A 226 19.83 1.30 14.93
C LYS A 226 18.67 0.84 15.81
N VAL A 227 18.27 -0.42 15.66
CA VAL A 227 17.08 -0.98 16.30
C VAL A 227 17.41 -2.34 16.90
N ILE A 228 16.94 -2.60 18.10
CA ILE A 228 16.91 -3.93 18.69
C ILE A 228 15.54 -4.55 18.45
N PHE A 229 15.52 -5.77 17.93
CA PHE A 229 14.30 -6.54 17.72
C PHE A 229 14.28 -7.80 18.60
N ASP A 230 13.09 -8.22 19.00
CA ASP A 230 12.88 -9.53 19.62
C ASP A 230 13.17 -10.67 18.62
N PRO A 231 13.58 -11.87 19.10
CA PRO A 231 13.85 -13.03 18.24
C PRO A 231 12.67 -13.41 17.30
N ASP A 232 11.44 -13.17 17.74
CA ASP A 232 10.21 -13.41 16.96
C ASP A 232 10.14 -12.61 15.65
N ALA A 233 10.87 -11.50 15.54
CA ALA A 233 10.91 -10.66 14.34
C ALA A 233 11.87 -11.20 13.26
N LYS A 234 12.70 -12.22 13.58
CA LYS A 234 13.78 -12.73 12.72
C LYS A 234 13.31 -13.05 11.30
N TRP A 235 12.23 -13.82 11.15
CA TRP A 235 11.72 -14.24 9.84
C TRP A 235 11.41 -13.05 8.93
N ARG A 236 10.84 -11.98 9.50
CA ARG A 236 10.43 -10.80 8.75
C ARG A 236 11.62 -9.93 8.36
N LEU A 237 12.60 -9.79 9.25
CA LEU A 237 13.86 -9.11 8.92
C LEU A 237 14.59 -9.83 7.77
N VAL A 238 14.59 -11.17 7.77
CA VAL A 238 15.16 -11.98 6.69
C VAL A 238 14.37 -11.86 5.39
N GLU A 239 13.04 -11.85 5.45
CA GLU A 239 12.18 -11.70 4.27
C GLU A 239 12.38 -10.33 3.60
N GLU A 240 12.50 -9.26 4.38
CA GLU A 240 12.56 -7.90 3.85
C GLU A 240 13.99 -7.45 3.50
N PHE A 241 15.01 -7.90 4.25
CA PHE A 241 16.40 -7.40 4.11
C PHE A 241 17.46 -8.51 3.96
N GLY A 242 17.07 -9.78 3.99
CA GLY A 242 17.98 -10.92 3.87
C GLY A 242 18.63 -11.36 5.18
N PRO A 243 19.30 -12.52 5.21
CA PRO A 243 19.80 -13.15 6.45
C PRO A 243 20.95 -12.42 7.14
N GLY A 244 21.60 -11.46 6.47
CA GLY A 244 22.74 -10.71 7.00
C GLY A 244 22.40 -9.31 7.52
N CYS A 245 21.11 -8.99 7.70
CA CYS A 245 20.68 -7.63 8.05
C CYS A 245 20.75 -7.31 9.56
N PHE A 246 21.10 -8.27 10.41
CA PHE A 246 21.20 -8.09 11.86
C PHE A 246 22.38 -8.87 12.47
N GLU A 247 22.79 -8.45 13.66
CA GLU A 247 23.72 -9.16 14.53
C GLU A 247 22.96 -9.74 15.73
N GLU A 248 23.00 -11.06 15.89
CA GLU A 248 22.37 -11.75 17.04
C GLU A 248 23.19 -11.48 18.31
N GLN A 249 22.54 -10.92 19.32
CA GLN A 249 23.14 -10.56 20.60
C GLN A 249 23.16 -11.77 21.55
N GLU A 250 23.93 -11.69 22.64
CA GLU A 250 24.06 -12.79 23.62
C GLU A 250 22.73 -13.20 24.26
N ASP A 251 21.79 -12.25 24.38
CA ASP A 251 20.45 -12.47 24.93
C ASP A 251 19.43 -12.97 23.89
N GLY A 252 19.87 -13.21 22.65
CA GLY A 252 19.05 -13.64 21.52
C GLY A 252 18.33 -12.52 20.76
N ARG A 253 18.39 -11.27 21.25
CA ARG A 253 17.83 -10.13 20.51
C ARG A 253 18.65 -9.83 19.25
N LEU A 254 18.03 -9.15 18.30
CA LEU A 254 18.58 -8.92 16.97
C LEU A 254 18.92 -7.44 16.82
N LEU A 255 20.20 -7.12 16.74
CA LEU A 255 20.65 -5.76 16.47
C LEU A 255 20.64 -5.49 14.97
N PHE A 256 19.72 -4.65 14.53
CA PHE A 256 19.54 -4.27 13.13
C PHE A 256 20.08 -2.85 12.90
N GLN A 257 20.87 -2.68 11.83
CA GLN A 257 21.42 -1.37 11.42
C GLN A 257 21.28 -1.20 9.92
N MET A 258 20.54 -0.17 9.50
CA MET A 258 20.31 0.13 8.08
C MET A 258 20.13 1.62 7.83
N ASP A 259 20.46 2.03 6.61
CA ASP A 259 20.19 3.38 6.13
C ASP A 259 18.81 3.44 5.46
N TYR A 260 17.94 4.30 5.97
CA TYR A 260 16.60 4.58 5.48
C TYR A 260 16.53 5.92 4.77
N THR A 261 15.54 6.02 3.90
CA THR A 261 15.42 7.07 2.91
C THR A 261 14.25 8.02 3.17
N ASP A 262 13.24 7.54 3.88
CA ASP A 262 12.02 8.26 4.21
C ASP A 262 11.68 8.00 5.67
N GLU A 263 11.55 9.09 6.42
CA GLU A 263 11.33 9.03 7.86
C GLU A 263 9.93 8.48 8.20
N GLU A 264 8.90 8.91 7.45
CA GLU A 264 7.52 8.45 7.67
C GLU A 264 7.36 6.95 7.38
N SER A 265 7.99 6.46 6.31
CA SER A 265 8.03 5.03 5.99
C SER A 265 8.77 4.24 7.06
N LEU A 266 9.90 4.74 7.56
CA LEU A 266 10.62 4.12 8.68
C LEU A 266 9.73 4.04 9.93
N LEU A 267 9.10 5.14 10.33
CA LEU A 267 8.19 5.19 11.48
C LEU A 267 7.03 4.20 11.32
N SER A 268 6.37 4.22 10.17
CA SER A 268 5.25 3.32 9.87
C SER A 268 5.67 1.86 9.91
N TRP A 269 6.84 1.54 9.33
CA TRP A 269 7.40 0.20 9.35
C TRP A 269 7.71 -0.27 10.77
N LEU A 270 8.39 0.55 11.58
CA LEU A 270 8.71 0.24 12.98
C LEU A 270 7.44 -0.02 13.80
N LEU A 271 6.39 0.79 13.63
CA LEU A 271 5.11 0.60 14.32
C LEU A 271 4.46 -0.75 14.04
N THR A 272 4.70 -1.37 12.87
CA THR A 272 4.15 -2.70 12.56
C THR A 272 4.75 -3.84 13.40
N PHE A 273 5.87 -3.62 14.09
CA PHE A 273 6.45 -4.57 15.04
C PHE A 273 5.90 -4.38 16.46
N GLY A 274 5.16 -3.30 16.72
CA GLY A 274 4.65 -2.97 18.05
C GLY A 274 5.79 -2.85 19.07
N ALA A 275 5.62 -3.46 20.24
CA ALA A 275 6.61 -3.44 21.32
C ALA A 275 7.83 -4.34 21.08
N LYS A 276 7.90 -5.06 19.95
CA LYS A 276 9.01 -5.96 19.60
C LYS A 276 10.20 -5.27 18.93
N ALA A 277 10.15 -3.94 18.81
CA ALA A 277 11.17 -3.12 18.18
C ALA A 277 11.52 -1.93 19.07
N GLU A 278 12.76 -1.86 19.51
CA GLU A 278 13.30 -0.77 20.32
C GLU A 278 14.32 0.03 19.49
N VAL A 279 13.98 1.28 19.17
CA VAL A 279 14.91 2.18 18.47
C VAL A 279 15.96 2.69 19.45
N LEU A 280 17.22 2.42 19.13
CA LEU A 280 18.37 2.92 19.87
C LEU A 280 18.84 4.26 19.30
N GLU A 281 18.88 4.39 17.97
CA GLU A 281 19.28 5.62 17.28
C GLU A 281 18.51 5.77 15.94
N PRO A 282 18.22 7.00 15.47
CA PRO A 282 18.48 8.27 16.15
C PRO A 282 17.34 8.66 17.10
N GLU A 283 17.65 9.50 18.09
CA GLU A 283 16.69 9.93 19.13
C GLU A 283 15.43 10.59 18.54
N THR A 284 15.56 11.28 17.40
CA THR A 284 14.43 11.91 16.70
C THR A 284 13.35 10.91 16.27
N ILE A 285 13.73 9.68 15.89
CA ILE A 285 12.77 8.63 15.52
C ILE A 285 12.08 8.10 16.77
N LYS A 286 12.85 7.91 17.86
CA LYS A 286 12.33 7.46 19.15
C LYS A 286 11.30 8.43 19.72
N GLU A 287 11.58 9.73 19.71
CA GLU A 287 10.63 10.77 20.13
C GLU A 287 9.34 10.75 19.31
N LYS A 288 9.42 10.54 17.99
CA LYS A 288 8.25 10.48 17.10
C LYS A 288 7.42 9.23 17.32
N LEU A 289 8.06 8.08 17.55
CA LEU A 289 7.36 6.85 17.93
C LEU A 289 6.64 7.02 19.27
N LEU A 290 7.29 7.61 20.27
CA LEU A 290 6.69 7.87 21.57
C LEU A 290 5.44 8.76 21.44
N ARG A 291 5.55 9.90 20.75
CA ARG A 291 4.41 10.79 20.51
C ARG A 291 3.27 10.09 19.76
N THR A 292 3.60 9.23 18.80
CA THR A 292 2.60 8.47 18.04
C THR A 292 1.90 7.46 18.94
N ALA A 293 2.65 6.73 19.78
CA ALA A 293 2.10 5.79 20.74
C ALA A 293 1.20 6.49 21.78
N GLU A 294 1.62 7.64 22.30
CA GLU A 294 0.80 8.48 23.20
C GLU A 294 -0.51 8.92 22.52
N GLY A 295 -0.44 9.37 21.26
CA GLY A 295 -1.61 9.72 20.47
C GLY A 295 -2.56 8.54 20.24
N MET A 296 -2.02 7.36 19.95
CA MET A 296 -2.82 6.13 19.83
C MET A 296 -3.46 5.77 21.17
N MET A 297 -2.71 5.81 22.27
CA MET A 297 -3.22 5.58 23.61
C MET A 297 -4.36 6.55 23.93
N TYR A 298 -4.21 7.83 23.60
CA TYR A 298 -5.27 8.82 23.75
C TYR A 298 -6.53 8.45 22.94
N ILE A 299 -6.40 8.11 21.66
CA ILE A 299 -7.54 7.73 20.79
C ILE A 299 -8.28 6.51 21.36
N TYR A 300 -7.55 5.45 21.72
CA TYR A 300 -8.16 4.21 22.19
C TYR A 300 -8.69 4.31 23.62
N ARG A 301 -8.09 5.15 24.46
CA ARG A 301 -8.64 5.49 25.79
C ARG A 301 -9.88 6.37 25.68
N LYS A 302 -9.93 7.30 24.71
CA LYS A 302 -11.07 8.19 24.45
C LYS A 302 -12.25 7.49 23.76
N GLY A 303 -11.98 6.50 22.92
CA GLY A 303 -13.00 5.69 22.23
C GLY A 303 -13.56 4.52 23.05
N GLY A 304 -12.93 4.19 24.19
CA GLY A 304 -13.31 3.10 25.08
C GLY A 304 -14.22 3.56 26.22
N LYS A 305 -15.52 3.73 25.92
CA LYS A 305 -16.60 4.10 26.88
C LYS A 305 -16.82 3.12 28.07
N LEU A 306 -15.86 2.27 28.41
CA LEU A 306 -15.94 1.40 29.59
C LEU A 306 -14.66 1.31 30.45
N MET A 307 -13.59 2.09 30.17
CA MET A 307 -12.40 2.20 31.05
C MET A 307 -12.22 3.60 31.70
N ALA A 308 -12.97 4.63 31.30
CA ALA A 308 -12.60 6.03 31.55
C ALA A 308 -12.76 6.58 32.99
N GLN A 309 -13.69 6.09 33.83
CA GLN A 309 -13.92 6.71 35.16
C GLN A 309 -13.17 6.03 36.31
N LYS A 310 -12.99 4.70 36.24
CA LYS A 310 -12.31 3.95 37.31
C LYS A 310 -10.81 4.17 37.27
N GLU A 311 -10.20 4.23 36.09
CA GLU A 311 -8.78 4.53 35.94
C GLU A 311 -8.48 5.98 36.35
N LEU A 312 -9.32 6.93 35.93
CA LEU A 312 -9.22 8.31 36.41
C LEU A 312 -9.41 8.39 37.94
N ALA A 313 -10.27 7.57 38.54
CA ALA A 313 -10.42 7.53 39.98
C ALA A 313 -9.16 7.02 40.70
N LEU A 314 -8.50 6.00 40.15
CA LEU A 314 -7.23 5.50 40.67
C LEU A 314 -6.13 6.55 40.52
N TYR A 315 -6.04 7.21 39.36
CA TYR A 315 -5.08 8.27 39.12
C TYR A 315 -5.28 9.47 40.06
N VAL A 316 -6.52 9.96 40.22
CA VAL A 316 -6.84 11.03 41.19
C VAL A 316 -6.50 10.60 42.62
N ALA A 317 -6.75 9.34 42.98
CA ALA A 317 -6.38 8.82 44.30
C ALA A 317 -4.87 8.79 44.51
N GLU A 318 -4.08 8.42 43.50
CA GLU A 318 -2.61 8.46 43.52
C GLU A 318 -2.10 9.91 43.67
N GLN A 319 -2.64 10.85 42.89
CA GLN A 319 -2.27 12.27 42.99
C GLN A 319 -2.57 12.88 44.37
N LEU A 320 -3.58 12.37 45.07
CA LEU A 320 -4.00 12.80 46.41
C LEU A 320 -3.39 11.97 47.55
N GLU A 321 -2.65 10.89 47.26
CA GLU A 321 -2.04 9.99 48.25
C GLU A 321 -1.22 10.74 49.33
N PRO A 322 -0.43 11.80 49.01
CA PRO A 322 0.34 12.55 50.00
C PRO A 322 -0.49 13.30 51.06
N LEU A 323 -1.82 13.40 50.90
CA LEU A 323 -2.70 13.95 51.91
C LEU A 323 -2.95 13.01 53.10
N GLY A 324 -2.73 11.69 52.94
CA GLY A 324 -3.32 10.69 53.84
C GLY A 324 -4.85 10.65 53.68
N ASP A 325 -5.62 10.28 54.70
CA ASP A 325 -7.10 10.37 54.89
C ASP A 325 -8.02 10.69 53.69
N ILE A 326 -7.76 10.08 52.53
CA ILE A 326 -8.52 10.22 51.30
C ILE A 326 -9.37 8.97 51.13
N ARG A 327 -10.67 9.18 50.95
CA ARG A 327 -11.64 8.12 50.68
C ARG A 327 -12.40 8.45 49.42
N TYR A 328 -12.52 7.52 48.50
CA TYR A 328 -13.33 7.68 47.30
C TYR A 328 -14.34 6.54 47.15
N ILE A 329 -15.53 6.86 46.65
CA ILE A 329 -16.64 5.90 46.49
C ILE A 329 -17.32 6.07 45.14
N PRO A 330 -17.80 4.98 44.52
CA PRO A 330 -18.58 5.06 43.29
C PRO A 330 -19.96 5.69 43.54
N MET A 331 -20.45 6.48 42.59
CA MET A 331 -21.80 7.06 42.54
C MET A 331 -22.37 6.85 41.14
N MET A 332 -23.70 6.89 40.93
CA MET A 332 -24.33 6.65 39.62
C MET A 332 -23.68 7.52 38.52
N GLY A 333 -22.80 6.92 37.71
CA GLY A 333 -22.10 7.58 36.61
C GLY A 333 -20.84 8.40 36.98
N GLY A 334 -20.22 8.16 38.15
CA GLY A 334 -18.99 8.86 38.56
C GLY A 334 -18.35 8.35 39.86
N TRP A 335 -17.41 9.12 40.40
CA TRP A 335 -16.75 8.85 41.69
C TRP A 335 -16.78 10.09 42.58
N LEU A 336 -16.94 9.92 43.89
CA LEU A 336 -16.83 11.01 44.86
C LEU A 336 -15.58 10.86 45.70
N PHE A 337 -14.89 11.98 45.96
CA PHE A 337 -13.67 12.03 46.76
C PHE A 337 -13.90 12.81 48.05
N TYR A 338 -13.41 12.26 49.16
CA TYR A 338 -13.51 12.82 50.50
C TYR A 338 -12.12 12.95 51.11
N TYR A 339 -11.87 14.07 51.79
CA TYR A 339 -10.69 14.30 52.63
C TYR A 339 -11.16 14.58 54.06
N ARG A 340 -10.70 13.78 55.03
CA ARG A 340 -11.13 13.87 56.45
C ARG A 340 -12.66 13.99 56.60
N GLU A 341 -13.38 13.07 55.96
CA GLU A 341 -14.86 12.98 55.94
C GLU A 341 -15.63 14.13 55.24
N LYS A 342 -14.95 15.16 54.71
CA LYS A 342 -15.59 16.22 53.91
C LYS A 342 -15.45 15.93 52.42
N LEU A 343 -16.54 16.12 51.66
CA LEU A 343 -16.55 15.93 50.20
C LEU A 343 -15.71 17.05 49.54
N ILE A 344 -14.64 16.67 48.86
CA ILE A 344 -13.76 17.61 48.15
C ILE A 344 -14.15 17.78 46.67
N GLY A 345 -14.74 16.75 46.06
CA GLY A 345 -14.96 16.74 44.62
C GLY A 345 -15.45 15.38 44.11
N GLY A 346 -15.48 15.23 42.80
CA GLY A 346 -15.85 13.99 42.15
C GLY A 346 -15.44 13.94 40.68
N ILE A 347 -15.45 12.74 40.11
CA ILE A 347 -15.29 12.51 38.68
C ILE A 347 -16.67 12.56 38.04
N TYR A 348 -16.81 13.41 37.03
CA TYR A 348 -18.02 13.61 36.24
C TYR A 348 -17.63 13.54 34.76
N GLU A 349 -18.39 12.76 33.98
CA GLU A 349 -18.10 12.48 32.56
C GLU A 349 -16.65 11.98 32.38
N ASP A 350 -15.75 12.84 31.94
CA ASP A 350 -14.35 12.52 31.59
C ASP A 350 -13.31 13.23 32.48
N GLY A 351 -13.69 13.91 33.56
CA GLY A 351 -12.75 14.71 34.36
C GLY A 351 -13.04 14.80 35.85
N PHE A 352 -12.02 15.22 36.62
CA PHE A 352 -12.13 15.47 38.06
C PHE A 352 -12.52 16.93 38.33
N ALA A 353 -13.56 17.14 39.12
CA ALA A 353 -14.02 18.47 39.54
C ALA A 353 -14.01 18.57 41.08
N VAL A 354 -13.62 19.74 41.59
CA VAL A 354 -13.52 20.02 43.03
C VAL A 354 -14.58 21.03 43.48
N LYS A 355 -14.82 21.14 44.78
CA LYS A 355 -15.72 22.15 45.36
C LYS A 355 -15.24 23.56 45.03
N ASP A 356 -16.18 24.39 44.61
CA ASP A 356 -15.93 25.82 44.38
C ASP A 356 -15.78 26.55 45.71
N THR A 357 -14.54 26.87 46.08
CA THR A 357 -14.19 27.63 47.29
C THR A 357 -13.17 28.74 46.98
N PRO A 358 -12.99 29.73 47.88
CA PRO A 358 -11.94 30.74 47.71
C PRO A 358 -10.54 30.14 47.48
N ALA A 359 -10.19 29.07 48.20
CA ALA A 359 -8.94 28.34 47.98
C ALA A 359 -8.88 27.75 46.56
N SER A 360 -9.88 26.98 46.11
CA SER A 360 -9.83 26.36 44.77
C SER A 360 -9.72 27.40 43.65
N ARG A 361 -10.38 28.56 43.79
CA ARG A 361 -10.28 29.67 42.82
C ARG A 361 -8.92 30.35 42.82
N ARG A 362 -8.23 30.43 43.96
CA ARG A 362 -6.87 31.00 44.03
C ARG A 362 -5.85 30.12 43.33
N PHE A 363 -5.97 28.80 43.44
CA PHE A 363 -5.07 27.85 42.77
C PHE A 363 -5.42 27.65 41.28
N MET A 364 -6.67 27.92 40.88
CA MET A 364 -7.15 27.76 39.51
C MET A 364 -7.89 29.03 39.04
N PRO A 365 -7.19 30.17 38.88
CA PRO A 365 -7.81 31.47 38.59
C PRO A 365 -8.51 31.51 37.22
N ASP A 366 -8.00 30.75 36.24
CA ASP A 366 -8.46 30.75 34.85
C ASP A 366 -9.58 29.73 34.56
N CYS A 367 -10.07 29.02 35.58
CA CYS A 367 -11.00 27.89 35.44
C CYS A 367 -12.44 28.29 35.00
N ARG A 368 -12.75 29.58 34.83
CA ARG A 368 -14.14 30.05 34.60
C ARG A 368 -14.69 29.79 33.20
N ASP A 369 -13.86 29.42 32.23
CA ASP A 369 -14.26 29.31 30.82
C ASP A 369 -14.66 27.88 30.38
N GLU A 370 -14.49 26.87 31.23
CA GLU A 370 -14.89 25.48 30.95
C GLU A 370 -16.17 25.11 31.73
N VAL A 371 -17.33 25.36 31.14
CA VAL A 371 -18.62 24.88 31.69
C VAL A 371 -18.93 23.52 31.08
N TRP A 372 -18.77 22.44 31.85
CA TRP A 372 -19.30 21.13 31.46
C TRP A 372 -20.83 21.13 31.64
N GLU A 373 -21.59 20.83 30.58
CA GLU A 373 -23.06 20.97 30.51
C GLU A 373 -23.82 20.28 31.66
N ASN A 374 -23.22 19.29 32.34
CA ASN A 374 -23.83 18.50 33.42
C ASN A 374 -23.16 18.61 34.79
N THR A 375 -22.25 19.57 35.01
CA THR A 375 -21.60 19.72 36.33
C THR A 375 -22.49 20.50 37.29
N PRO A 376 -22.77 19.99 38.51
CA PRO A 376 -23.49 20.74 39.54
C PRO A 376 -22.83 22.11 39.76
N ALA A 377 -23.62 23.20 39.77
CA ALA A 377 -23.16 24.60 39.85
C ALA A 377 -22.24 24.98 41.03
N ALA A 378 -21.93 24.04 41.92
CA ALA A 378 -21.06 24.20 43.08
C ALA A 378 -19.73 23.42 42.95
N LEU A 379 -19.27 23.16 41.73
CA LEU A 379 -18.01 22.46 41.41
C LEU A 379 -17.25 23.18 40.30
N LEU A 380 -15.92 23.06 40.31
CA LEU A 380 -14.98 23.58 39.33
C LEU A 380 -14.16 22.44 38.72
N PRO A 381 -13.98 22.37 37.38
CA PRO A 381 -13.01 21.47 36.75
C PRO A 381 -11.62 21.63 37.37
N CYS A 382 -10.94 20.52 37.64
CA CYS A 382 -9.60 20.57 38.21
C CYS A 382 -8.55 20.64 37.09
N THR A 383 -7.94 21.80 36.90
CA THR A 383 -6.92 22.04 35.85
C THR A 383 -5.49 21.75 36.30
N ILE A 384 -5.27 21.43 37.58
CA ILE A 384 -3.96 21.18 38.17
C ILE A 384 -3.75 19.71 38.58
N LEU A 385 -4.52 18.79 38.00
CA LEU A 385 -4.53 17.38 38.39
C LEU A 385 -3.16 16.69 38.25
N GLU A 386 -2.33 17.12 37.30
CA GLU A 386 -0.99 16.57 37.05
C GLU A 386 0.09 17.05 38.05
N ASP A 387 -0.20 18.10 38.85
CA ASP A 387 0.71 18.64 39.86
C ASP A 387 0.24 18.20 41.26
N SER A 388 0.58 16.96 41.66
CA SER A 388 0.22 16.38 42.96
C SER A 388 0.50 17.32 44.15
N GLY A 389 1.63 18.05 44.11
CA GLY A 389 2.03 18.97 45.17
C GLY A 389 1.06 20.14 45.32
N LYS A 390 0.75 20.84 44.23
CA LYS A 390 -0.23 21.92 44.23
C LYS A 390 -1.64 21.43 44.51
N LEU A 391 -2.03 20.28 43.96
CA LEU A 391 -3.33 19.66 44.20
C LEU A 391 -3.54 19.38 45.69
N CYS A 392 -2.55 18.74 46.34
CA CYS A 392 -2.60 18.46 47.77
C CYS A 392 -2.65 19.75 48.61
N GLN A 393 -1.84 20.77 48.25
CA GLN A 393 -1.86 22.05 48.95
C GLN A 393 -3.24 22.72 48.82
N MET A 394 -3.81 22.76 47.62
CA MET A 394 -5.15 23.30 47.38
C MET A 394 -6.19 22.58 48.26
N VAL A 395 -6.21 21.25 48.28
CA VAL A 395 -7.18 20.48 49.07
C VAL A 395 -7.03 20.74 50.58
N ARG A 396 -5.81 20.91 51.09
CA ARG A 396 -5.59 21.29 52.51
C ARG A 396 -6.18 22.65 52.84
N GLU A 397 -6.01 23.62 51.95
CA GLU A 397 -6.50 24.98 52.14
C GLU A 397 -8.02 25.09 51.90
N MET A 398 -8.60 24.23 51.05
CA MET A 398 -10.05 24.11 50.88
C MET A 398 -10.73 23.55 52.14
N TYR A 399 -10.09 22.65 52.89
CA TYR A 399 -10.72 21.90 53.99
C TYR A 399 -11.52 22.73 55.03
N PRO A 400 -11.04 23.89 55.54
CA PRO A 400 -11.83 24.73 56.44
C PRO A 400 -13.07 25.34 55.77
N GLU A 401 -13.03 25.54 54.45
CA GLU A 401 -14.09 26.15 53.63
C GLU A 401 -15.18 25.13 53.22
N LEU A 402 -14.85 23.83 53.28
CA LEU A 402 -15.77 22.76 52.90
C LEU A 402 -16.92 22.60 53.90
N PRO A 403 -18.15 22.31 53.41
CA PRO A 403 -19.31 22.09 54.25
C PRO A 403 -19.11 20.94 55.24
N ALA A 404 -19.76 21.03 56.40
CA ALA A 404 -19.70 19.99 57.42
C ALA A 404 -20.19 18.63 56.88
N PRO A 405 -19.63 17.50 57.36
CA PRO A 405 -20.09 16.17 56.96
C PRO A 405 -21.59 16.00 57.20
N LYS A 406 -22.31 15.43 56.22
CA LYS A 406 -23.72 15.08 56.42
C LYS A 406 -23.81 13.99 57.50
N ALA A 407 -24.60 14.21 58.55
CA ALA A 407 -24.83 13.23 59.61
C ALA A 407 -25.30 11.88 59.01
N LYS A 408 -24.68 10.77 59.43
CA LYS A 408 -25.11 9.42 59.02
C LYS A 408 -26.56 9.21 59.47
N LYS A 409 -27.48 9.01 58.53
CA LYS A 409 -28.84 8.52 58.86
C LYS A 409 -28.69 7.17 59.58
N PRO A 410 -29.34 6.94 60.74
CA PRO A 410 -29.28 5.66 61.42
C PRO A 410 -29.79 4.57 60.49
N GLY A 411 -28.97 3.54 60.26
CA GLY A 411 -29.23 2.49 59.27
C GLY A 411 -30.52 1.76 59.55
N LYS A 412 -31.40 1.65 58.53
CA LYS A 412 -32.49 0.66 58.54
C LYS A 412 -31.85 -0.73 58.66
N ARG A 413 -32.03 -1.38 59.81
CA ARG A 413 -31.82 -2.81 59.99
C ARG A 413 -32.47 -3.55 58.81
N ARG A 414 -31.67 -4.26 58.00
CA ARG A 414 -32.19 -5.24 57.06
C ARG A 414 -32.97 -6.29 57.87
N ARG A 415 -34.29 -6.35 57.71
CA ARG A 415 -35.08 -7.51 58.14
C ARG A 415 -34.52 -8.71 57.38
N LYS A 416 -34.00 -9.70 58.11
CA LYS A 416 -33.95 -11.08 57.61
C LYS A 416 -35.39 -11.49 57.34
N SER A 417 -35.71 -11.77 56.08
CA SER A 417 -36.89 -12.52 55.70
C SER A 417 -36.47 -13.98 55.57
N ASP A 418 -37.03 -14.81 56.43
CA ASP A 418 -37.08 -16.26 56.34
C ASP A 418 -37.92 -16.72 55.12
N GLY A 419 -37.55 -17.87 54.53
CA GLY A 419 -38.36 -18.72 53.63
C GLY A 419 -38.65 -18.14 52.24
N ILE A 420 -38.53 -18.88 51.13
CA ILE A 420 -38.82 -20.29 50.86
C ILE A 420 -37.77 -20.85 49.88
#